data_AF-A0A519EWB8-F1
#
_entry.id   AF-A0A519EWB8-F1
#
_cell.length_a   1.000
_cell.length_b   1.000
_cell.length_c   1.000
_cell.angle_alpha   90.00
_cell.angle_beta   90.00
_cell.angle_gamma   90.00
#
_symmetry.space_group_name_H-M   'P 1'
#
loop_
_entity.id
_entity.type
_entity.pdbx_description
1 polymer ?
#
loop_
_entity_poly.entity_id
_entity_poly.type
_entity_poly.pdbx_seq_one_letter_code
_entity_poly.pdbx_strand_id
1 'polypeptide(L)'
;MTRAHPPLNRRAVRPLTVLAMTALACVGAFAQQDPAQYPAAAARFLDGELPKMEVAVGERDRDYFEAAMGRTVAFSEDWGFKSRANPALAGYRMCTDAVSDFVIVGLCRLMPNGGECEPGLASRFDANLRQCRQAAGR
;
A
#
# COMPACT_ATOMS: atom_id res chain seq x y z
N MET A 1 -42.41 -40.87 -50.70
CA MET A 1 -43.11 -40.69 -49.41
C MET A 1 -42.45 -41.61 -48.38
N THR A 2 -41.96 -41.02 -47.28
CA THR A 2 -41.74 -41.62 -45.93
C THR A 2 -40.87 -42.90 -45.80
N ARG A 3 -39.62 -42.82 -45.29
CA ARG A 3 -39.18 -42.98 -43.86
C ARG A 3 -39.79 -44.23 -43.18
N ALA A 4 -39.06 -45.11 -42.49
CA ALA A 4 -38.01 -44.83 -41.50
C ALA A 4 -37.02 -46.01 -41.30
N HIS A 5 -35.81 -45.63 -40.86
CA HIS A 5 -34.63 -46.41 -40.46
C HIS A 5 -34.62 -46.70 -38.93
N PRO A 6 -33.65 -47.48 -38.39
CA PRO A 6 -33.89 -48.49 -37.36
C PRO A 6 -33.28 -48.14 -35.97
N PRO A 7 -32.50 -49.02 -35.30
CA PRO A 7 -32.77 -49.57 -33.96
C PRO A 7 -31.92 -48.90 -32.86
N LEU A 8 -32.03 -49.35 -31.60
CA LEU A 8 -30.88 -49.83 -30.79
C LEU A 8 -31.17 -49.85 -29.28
N ASN A 9 -30.92 -51.04 -28.74
CA ASN A 9 -30.62 -51.40 -27.36
C ASN A 9 -29.65 -50.40 -26.69
N ARG A 10 -30.00 -49.87 -25.51
CA ARG A 10 -29.11 -49.03 -24.68
C ARG A 10 -29.13 -49.50 -23.22
N ARG A 11 -28.23 -50.43 -22.88
CA ARG A 11 -27.67 -50.57 -21.53
C ARG A 11 -26.25 -50.01 -21.55
N ALA A 12 -26.01 -48.94 -20.77
CA ALA A 12 -24.73 -48.63 -20.13
C ALA A 12 -24.92 -47.32 -19.34
N VAL A 13 -24.94 -47.43 -18.02
CA VAL A 13 -24.89 -46.28 -17.10
C VAL A 13 -23.46 -45.72 -17.19
N ARG A 14 -23.34 -44.48 -17.66
CA ARG A 14 -22.06 -43.77 -17.75
C ARG A 14 -21.76 -43.07 -16.40
N PRO A 15 -20.52 -43.12 -15.91
CA PRO A 15 -20.13 -42.41 -14.69
C PRO A 15 -20.13 -40.89 -14.93
N LEU A 16 -20.64 -40.17 -13.95
CA LEU A 16 -20.65 -38.70 -13.89
C LEU A 16 -19.21 -38.23 -13.63
N THR A 17 -18.51 -37.81 -14.67
CA THR A 17 -17.19 -37.17 -14.54
C THR A 17 -17.40 -35.72 -14.10
N VAL A 18 -17.32 -35.47 -12.78
CA VAL A 18 -17.18 -34.13 -12.21
C VAL A 18 -15.74 -33.70 -12.47
N LEU A 19 -15.50 -32.96 -13.55
CA LEU A 19 -14.19 -32.35 -13.80
C LEU A 19 -14.22 -30.91 -13.25
N ALA A 20 -13.45 -30.73 -12.18
CA ALA A 20 -13.34 -29.53 -11.38
C ALA A 20 -13.05 -28.27 -12.22
N MET A 21 -13.78 -27.20 -11.91
CA MET A 21 -13.45 -25.85 -12.34
C MET A 21 -12.12 -25.44 -11.70
N THR A 22 -11.02 -25.52 -12.44
CA THR A 22 -9.80 -24.79 -12.09
C THR A 22 -10.03 -23.33 -12.47
N ALA A 23 -10.69 -22.59 -11.57
CA ALA A 23 -10.52 -21.15 -11.54
C ALA A 23 -9.04 -20.89 -11.26
N LEU A 24 -8.30 -20.51 -12.30
CA LEU A 24 -7.04 -19.80 -12.12
C LEU A 24 -7.39 -18.52 -11.36
N ALA A 25 -7.28 -18.59 -10.03
CA ALA A 25 -7.10 -17.41 -9.25
C ALA A 25 -5.80 -16.79 -9.77
N CYS A 26 -5.91 -15.73 -10.56
CA CYS A 26 -4.84 -14.74 -10.67
C CYS A 26 -4.70 -14.11 -9.28
N VAL A 27 -4.11 -14.85 -8.35
CA VAL A 27 -3.40 -14.24 -7.25
C VAL A 27 -2.32 -13.44 -7.94
N GLY A 28 -2.54 -12.13 -8.02
CA GLY A 28 -1.46 -11.20 -8.30
C GLY A 28 -0.37 -11.53 -7.29
N ALA A 29 0.64 -12.26 -7.75
CA ALA A 29 1.87 -12.42 -7.02
C ALA A 29 2.46 -11.01 -7.01
N PHE A 30 2.10 -10.23 -5.99
CA PHE A 30 2.91 -9.08 -5.59
C PHE A 30 4.28 -9.68 -5.37
N ALA A 31 5.20 -9.47 -6.31
CA ALA A 31 6.59 -9.83 -6.14
C ALA A 31 7.00 -9.13 -4.84
N GLN A 32 7.14 -9.91 -3.77
CA GLN A 32 7.30 -9.38 -2.44
C GLN A 32 8.63 -8.61 -2.45
N GLN A 33 8.55 -7.28 -2.49
CA GLN A 33 9.70 -6.41 -2.57
C GLN A 33 10.64 -6.76 -1.43
N ASP A 34 11.94 -6.80 -1.71
CA ASP A 34 12.93 -7.08 -0.67
C ASP A 34 12.80 -6.03 0.44
N PRO A 35 12.49 -6.45 1.69
CA PRO A 35 12.35 -5.52 2.82
C PRO A 35 13.58 -4.63 3.01
N ALA A 36 14.78 -5.09 2.63
CA ALA A 36 16.01 -4.30 2.71
C ALA A 36 15.98 -3.05 1.80
N GLN A 37 15.14 -3.03 0.76
CA GLN A 37 14.99 -1.87 -0.12
C GLN A 37 14.05 -0.80 0.46
N TYR A 38 13.29 -1.14 1.51
CA TYR A 38 12.27 -0.26 2.06
C TYR A 38 12.80 1.09 2.55
N PRO A 39 13.92 1.17 3.32
CA PRO A 39 14.43 2.45 3.78
C PRO A 39 14.74 3.41 2.63
N ALA A 40 15.36 2.91 1.56
CA ALA A 40 15.67 3.70 0.37
C ALA A 40 14.40 4.18 -0.35
N ALA A 41 13.38 3.32 -0.46
CA ALA A 41 12.10 3.70 -1.05
C ALA A 41 11.35 4.75 -0.22
N ALA A 42 11.27 4.57 1.10
CA ALA A 42 10.62 5.49 2.02
C ALA A 42 11.32 6.85 2.06
N ALA A 43 12.66 6.86 2.12
CA ALA A 43 13.43 8.10 2.06
C ALA A 43 13.18 8.86 0.76
N ARG A 44 13.22 8.19 -0.40
CA ARG A 44 12.94 8.81 -1.70
C ARG A 44 11.51 9.38 -1.79
N PHE A 45 10.52 8.64 -1.28
CA PHE A 45 9.14 9.12 -1.20
C PHE A 45 9.05 10.41 -0.38
N LEU A 46 9.59 10.40 0.85
CA LEU A 46 9.55 11.55 1.75
C LEU A 46 10.35 12.74 1.21
N ASP A 47 11.53 12.50 0.63
CA ASP A 47 12.38 13.55 0.05
C ASP A 47 11.69 14.24 -1.15
N GLY A 48 10.85 13.50 -1.89
CA GLY A 48 10.05 14.07 -2.98
C GLY A 48 8.82 14.83 -2.51
N GLU A 49 8.23 14.45 -1.39
CA GLU A 49 6.97 15.02 -0.89
C GLU A 49 7.18 16.20 0.08
N LEU A 50 8.26 16.21 0.85
CA LEU A 50 8.52 17.26 1.85
C LEU A 50 8.60 18.68 1.27
N PRO A 51 9.34 18.95 0.17
CA PRO A 51 9.37 20.30 -0.41
C PRO A 51 8.00 20.76 -0.91
N LYS A 52 7.20 19.84 -1.47
CA LYS A 52 5.84 20.15 -1.93
C LYS A 52 4.92 20.47 -0.77
N MET A 53 5.05 19.74 0.33
CA MET A 53 4.32 20.02 1.57
C MET A 53 4.68 21.39 2.14
N GLU A 54 5.95 21.78 2.15
CA GLU A 54 6.38 23.09 2.63
C GLU A 54 5.75 24.23 1.82
N VAL A 55 5.71 24.09 0.49
CA VAL A 55 4.99 25.03 -0.40
C VAL A 55 3.49 25.06 -0.07
N ALA A 56 2.85 23.89 0.02
CA ALA A 56 1.41 23.79 0.32
C ALA A 56 1.04 24.41 1.69
N VAL A 57 1.88 24.24 2.70
CA VAL A 57 1.70 24.92 4.00
C VAL A 57 1.77 26.44 3.84
N GLY A 58 2.75 26.94 3.09
CA GLY A 58 2.92 28.38 2.84
C GLY A 58 1.74 28.99 2.07
N GLU A 59 1.22 28.27 1.09
CA GLU A 59 0.08 28.70 0.24
C GLU A 59 -1.28 28.38 0.87
N ARG A 60 -1.29 27.64 1.98
CA ARG A 60 -2.49 27.11 2.63
C ARG A 60 -3.34 26.21 1.74
N ASP A 61 -2.68 25.47 0.84
CA ASP A 61 -3.29 24.54 -0.10
C ASP A 61 -3.74 23.27 0.63
N ARG A 62 -5.06 23.11 0.78
CA ARG A 62 -5.68 21.93 1.41
C ARG A 62 -5.79 20.76 0.43
N ASP A 63 -5.93 21.05 -0.85
CA ASP A 63 -6.14 20.04 -1.89
C ASP A 63 -4.86 19.20 -2.07
N TYR A 64 -3.69 19.83 -1.88
CA TYR A 64 -2.42 19.11 -1.77
C TYR A 64 -2.47 17.98 -0.74
N PHE A 65 -3.03 18.22 0.45
CA PHE A 65 -3.04 17.24 1.54
C PHE A 65 -4.00 16.07 1.28
N GLU A 66 -5.12 16.32 0.61
CA GLU A 66 -6.00 15.24 0.14
C GLU A 66 -5.28 14.33 -0.85
N ALA A 67 -4.60 14.92 -1.85
CA ALA A 67 -3.83 14.17 -2.83
C ALA A 67 -2.61 13.46 -2.19
N ALA A 68 -1.94 14.10 -1.23
CA ALA A 68 -0.81 13.52 -0.49
C ALA A 68 -1.23 12.31 0.33
N MET A 69 -2.41 12.34 0.95
CA MET A 69 -2.98 11.20 1.66
C MET A 69 -3.14 10.00 0.73
N GLY A 70 -3.66 10.21 -0.49
CA GLY A 70 -3.77 9.17 -1.50
C GLY A 70 -2.42 8.55 -1.89
N ARG A 71 -1.38 9.38 -2.09
CA ARG A 71 -0.02 8.91 -2.42
C ARG A 71 0.62 8.13 -1.28
N THR A 72 0.48 8.60 -0.03
CA THR A 72 0.98 7.91 1.17
C THR A 72 0.28 6.56 1.36
N VAL A 73 -1.03 6.52 1.12
CA VAL A 73 -1.83 5.29 1.14
C VAL A 73 -1.35 4.30 0.08
N ALA A 74 -1.16 4.73 -1.17
CA ALA A 74 -0.68 3.88 -2.24
C ALA A 74 0.72 3.33 -1.94
N PHE A 75 1.63 4.19 -1.48
CA PHE A 75 2.96 3.75 -1.04
C PHE A 75 2.88 2.72 0.08
N SER A 76 2.01 2.93 1.07
CA SER A 76 1.82 2.00 2.19
C SER A 76 1.19 0.67 1.75
N GLU A 77 0.40 0.65 0.68
CA GLU A 77 -0.15 -0.57 0.07
C GLU A 77 0.92 -1.38 -0.65
N ASP A 78 1.75 -0.73 -1.47
CA ASP A 78 2.82 -1.37 -2.21
C ASP A 78 3.78 -2.12 -1.27
N TRP A 79 4.03 -1.55 -0.10
CA TRP A 79 4.87 -2.13 0.96
C TRP A 79 4.11 -2.94 2.01
N GLY A 80 2.80 -3.11 1.85
CA GLY A 80 1.97 -3.99 2.67
C GLY A 80 1.77 -3.56 4.12
N PHE A 81 1.95 -2.28 4.46
CA PHE A 81 1.77 -1.76 5.83
C PHE A 81 0.58 -0.80 6.02
N LYS A 82 -0.23 -0.55 4.98
CA LYS A 82 -1.44 0.30 5.10
C LYS A 82 -2.48 -0.23 6.09
N SER A 83 -2.89 -1.49 5.93
CA SER A 83 -4.06 -2.06 6.63
C SER A 83 -3.70 -3.00 7.77
N ARG A 84 -2.48 -3.53 7.76
CA ARG A 84 -1.93 -4.44 8.77
C ARG A 84 -0.45 -4.14 8.91
N ALA A 85 0.12 -4.43 10.06
CA ALA A 85 1.58 -4.37 10.20
C ALA A 85 2.23 -5.37 9.25
N ASN A 86 3.23 -4.92 8.46
CA ASN A 86 4.10 -5.82 7.73
C ASN A 86 5.25 -6.25 8.64
N PRO A 87 5.30 -7.51 9.13
CA PRO A 87 6.36 -7.95 10.05
C PRO A 87 7.74 -7.89 9.41
N ALA A 88 7.84 -7.96 8.07
CA ALA A 88 9.11 -7.83 7.36
C ALA A 88 9.71 -6.41 7.47
N LEU A 89 8.88 -5.39 7.77
CA LEU A 89 9.31 -4.00 7.96
C LEU A 89 9.51 -3.65 9.45
N ALA A 90 9.37 -4.60 10.38
CA ALA A 90 9.49 -4.32 11.82
C ALA A 90 10.87 -3.75 12.21
N GLY A 91 11.93 -4.11 11.49
CA GLY A 91 13.28 -3.55 11.66
C GLY A 91 13.42 -2.10 11.17
N TYR A 92 12.45 -1.61 10.39
CA TYR A 92 12.46 -0.30 9.74
C TYR A 92 11.31 0.60 10.23
N ARG A 93 10.90 0.46 11.50
CA ARG A 93 9.79 1.24 12.07
C ARG A 93 9.98 2.75 11.95
N MET A 94 11.21 3.25 12.04
CA MET A 94 11.48 4.67 11.81
C MET A 94 11.02 5.15 10.43
N CYS A 95 11.08 4.30 9.40
CA CYS A 95 10.62 4.63 8.05
C CYS A 95 9.09 4.52 7.94
N THR A 96 8.47 3.47 8.49
CA THR A 96 7.00 3.33 8.48
C THR A 96 6.33 4.45 9.25
N ASP A 97 6.88 4.82 10.41
CA ASP A 97 6.35 5.89 11.25
C ASP A 97 6.52 7.24 10.55
N ALA A 98 7.67 7.52 9.93
CA ALA A 98 7.87 8.77 9.17
C ALA A 98 6.89 8.88 7.99
N VAL A 99 6.68 7.81 7.22
CA VAL A 99 5.70 7.81 6.11
C VAL A 99 4.28 8.01 6.62
N SER A 100 3.93 7.40 7.74
CA SER A 100 2.57 7.49 8.32
C SER A 100 2.29 8.86 8.91
N ASP A 101 3.26 9.46 9.61
CA ASP A 101 3.14 10.76 10.26
C ASP A 101 3.22 11.93 9.27
N PHE A 102 3.81 11.74 8.08
CA PHE A 102 4.10 12.80 7.10
C PHE A 102 2.91 13.73 6.82
N VAL A 103 1.75 13.18 6.45
CA VAL A 103 0.58 13.98 6.07
C VAL A 103 0.03 14.73 7.30
N ILE A 104 0.01 14.08 8.45
CA ILE A 104 -0.47 14.66 9.72
C ILE A 104 0.42 15.81 10.15
N VAL A 105 1.75 15.65 10.06
CA VAL A 105 2.72 16.72 10.37
C VAL A 105 2.45 17.95 9.51
N GLY A 106 2.24 17.77 8.21
CA GLY A 106 1.95 18.89 7.32
C GLY A 106 0.60 19.56 7.62
N LEU A 107 -0.44 18.76 7.88
CA LEU A 107 -1.74 19.29 8.31
C LEU A 107 -1.65 20.07 9.63
N CYS A 108 -0.87 19.60 10.59
CA CYS A 108 -0.65 20.30 11.86
C CYS A 108 0.18 21.58 11.72
N ARG A 109 1.01 21.70 10.69
CA ARG A 109 1.64 22.99 10.33
C ARG A 109 0.62 23.95 9.73
N LEU A 110 -0.34 23.45 8.95
CA LEU A 110 -1.40 24.25 8.34
C LEU A 110 -2.48 24.68 9.36
N MET A 111 -2.86 23.78 10.26
CA MET A 111 -3.95 23.92 11.24
C MET A 111 -3.49 23.38 12.61
N PRO A 112 -2.73 24.16 13.40
CA PRO A 112 -2.06 23.67 14.61
C PRO A 112 -2.99 23.32 15.78
N ASN A 113 -4.28 23.69 15.70
CA ASN A 113 -5.27 23.42 16.76
C ASN A 113 -6.14 22.19 16.46
N GLY A 114 -5.75 21.33 15.50
CA GLY A 114 -6.41 20.05 15.23
C GLY A 114 -6.24 19.06 16.39
N GLY A 115 -7.21 18.16 16.59
CA GLY A 115 -7.17 17.19 17.70
C GLY A 115 -6.08 16.13 17.55
N GLU A 116 -5.63 15.91 16.32
CA GLU A 116 -4.56 15.01 15.91
C GLU A 116 -3.15 15.61 16.08
N CYS A 117 -3.06 16.90 16.42
CA CYS A 117 -1.79 17.63 16.54
C CYS A 117 -1.18 17.46 17.93
N GLU A 118 -0.65 16.27 18.19
CA GLU A 118 0.01 15.95 19.45
C GLU A 118 1.28 16.79 19.67
N PRO A 119 1.55 17.21 20.93
CA PRO A 119 2.83 17.80 21.30
C PRO A 119 4.00 16.87 20.94
N GLY A 120 4.98 17.38 20.20
CA GLY A 120 6.17 16.62 19.82
C GLY A 120 6.02 15.74 18.57
N LEU A 121 4.86 15.74 17.89
CA LEU A 121 4.68 15.04 16.61
C LEU A 121 5.76 15.44 15.59
N ALA A 122 5.99 16.74 15.40
CA ALA A 122 6.98 17.23 14.45
C ALA A 122 8.41 16.79 14.80
N SER A 123 8.80 16.85 16.08
CA SER A 123 10.15 16.46 16.50
C SER A 123 10.38 14.94 16.38
N ARG A 124 9.36 14.14 16.68
CA ARG A 124 9.36 12.69 16.46
C ARG A 124 9.49 12.34 14.98
N PHE A 125 8.69 12.98 14.14
CA PHE A 125 8.77 12.83 12.68
C PHE A 125 10.18 13.14 12.17
N ASP A 126 10.75 14.28 12.56
CA ASP A 126 12.10 14.67 12.13
C ASP A 126 13.16 13.66 12.58
N ALA A 127 13.05 13.12 13.79
CA ALA A 127 13.94 12.09 14.29
C ALA A 127 13.83 10.78 13.49
N ASN A 128 12.61 10.35 13.20
CA ASN A 128 12.32 9.15 12.42
C ASN A 128 12.81 9.29 10.97
N LEU A 129 12.56 10.44 10.33
CA LEU A 129 13.04 10.76 8.99
C LEU A 129 14.57 10.72 8.92
N ARG A 130 15.27 11.32 9.88
CA ARG A 130 16.74 11.26 9.94
C ARG A 130 17.25 9.81 10.04
N GLN A 131 16.66 9.01 10.92
CA GLN A 131 17.04 7.61 11.08
C GLN A 131 16.71 6.79 9.82
N CYS A 132 15.59 7.08 9.15
CA CYS A 132 15.21 6.42 7.91
C CYS A 132 16.21 6.72 6.79
N ARG A 133 16.60 7.99 6.61
CA ARG A 133 17.64 8.40 5.66
C ARG A 133 19.00 7.76 5.95
N GLN A 134 19.36 7.60 7.23
CA GLN A 134 20.57 6.88 7.62
C GLN A 134 20.50 5.40 7.24
N ALA A 135 19.36 4.75 7.44
CA ALA A 135 19.16 3.36 7.03
C ALA A 135 19.15 3.19 5.51
N ALA A 136 18.67 4.19 4.76
CA ALA A 136 18.68 4.21 3.30
C ALA A 136 20.08 4.32 2.67
N GLY A 137 21.04 4.91 3.40
CA GLY A 137 22.42 5.09 2.94
C GLY A 137 23.40 4.00 3.41
N ARG A 138 22.91 2.98 4.13
CA ARG A 138 23.69 1.79 4.52
C ARG A 138 23.66 0.75 3.40
#